data_AF-X1NFN6-F1
#
_entry.id   AF-X1NFN6-F1
#
_cell.length_a   1.000
_cell.length_b   1.000
_cell.length_c   1.000
_cell.angle_alpha   90.00
_cell.angle_beta   90.00
_cell.angle_gamma   90.00
#
_symmetry.space_group_name_H-M   'P 1'
#
loop_
_entity.id
_entity.type
_entity.pdbx_description
1 polymer ?
#
loop_
_entity_poly.entity_id
_entity_poly.type
_entity_poly.pdbx_seq_one_letter_code
_entity_poly.pdbx_strand_id
1 'polypeptide(L)'
;LMKPTRVLVRIGKPIYYTDYYGKELSYPDARKLSDELREKIKNLIEMGYSKGSEKDPELSLSIDSPSDMERLQKHDALKSLLKPKSTGKKILKLIDDTWYGFLRALEVFDLRTHFQDAIQMFSGNLVHQLCNTLIPYKTIDFDKYIPKEGGAVIAPSHNSEWDVIIIATAITQKPKRILYQMSKQSLFRVPIVNAWVRNHHAFPLKRGEHDVECYLHARELLEAEQLVCTYPEGTTNPGNGQLLEGHTGCVRLAIDAKVPIIPVGITGTENIYPKHAKMLNF
;
A
#
# COMPACT_ATOMS: atom_id res chain seq x y z
N LEU A 1 -14.33 -14.00 21.12
CA LEU A 1 -12.85 -14.10 21.12
C LEU A 1 -12.32 -13.26 19.97
N MET A 2 -11.57 -12.18 20.21
CA MET A 2 -10.82 -11.51 19.13
C MET A 2 -9.71 -12.45 18.66
N LYS A 3 -9.61 -12.70 17.35
CA LYS A 3 -8.50 -13.48 16.78
C LYS A 3 -7.17 -12.79 17.14
N PRO A 4 -6.11 -13.51 17.52
CA PRO A 4 -4.82 -12.89 17.80
C PRO A 4 -4.34 -12.12 16.56
N THR A 5 -3.85 -10.90 16.77
CA THR A 5 -3.34 -10.04 15.70
C THR A 5 -2.14 -10.71 15.03
N ARG A 6 -2.33 -11.21 13.81
CA ARG A 6 -1.27 -11.88 13.03
C ARG A 6 -0.45 -10.91 12.17
N VAL A 7 -0.92 -9.67 12.00
CA VAL A 7 -0.25 -8.66 11.15
C VAL A 7 0.40 -7.56 11.98
N LEU A 8 1.68 -7.29 11.71
CA LEU A 8 2.41 -6.19 12.33
C LEU A 8 2.87 -5.20 11.26
N VAL A 9 2.71 -3.91 11.56
CA VAL A 9 3.21 -2.80 10.76
C VAL A 9 4.21 -2.03 11.62
N ARG A 10 5.50 -2.20 11.37
CA ARG A 10 6.57 -1.56 12.16
C ARG A 10 7.18 -0.42 11.37
N ILE A 11 7.01 0.82 11.84
CA ILE A 11 7.67 1.96 11.19
C ILE A 11 9.08 2.10 11.76
N GLY A 12 10.05 2.31 10.87
CA GLY A 12 11.46 2.44 11.20
C GLY A 12 11.91 3.89 11.35
N LYS A 13 13.15 4.05 11.80
CA LYS A 13 13.78 5.37 11.96
C LYS A 13 13.91 6.08 10.60
N PRO A 14 13.59 7.39 10.49
CA PRO A 14 13.79 8.17 9.28
C PRO A 14 15.25 8.15 8.81
N ILE A 15 15.45 8.03 7.51
CA ILE A 15 16.74 8.04 6.82
C ILE A 15 16.84 9.33 6.04
N TYR A 16 17.86 10.13 6.32
CA TYR A 16 18.14 11.36 5.60
C TYR A 16 19.34 11.15 4.69
N TYR A 17 19.29 11.73 3.50
CA TYR A 17 20.38 11.70 2.51
C TYR A 17 20.98 13.09 2.34
N THR A 18 21.21 13.80 3.45
CA THR A 18 21.66 15.20 3.45
C THR A 18 22.90 15.44 2.60
N ASP A 19 23.82 14.47 2.58
CA ASP A 19 25.06 14.56 1.82
C ASP A 19 24.86 14.51 0.29
N TYR A 20 23.68 14.07 -0.15
CA TYR A 20 23.30 13.96 -1.57
C TYR A 20 22.35 15.07 -2.02
N TYR A 21 21.77 15.86 -1.11
CA TYR A 21 20.81 16.90 -1.47
C TYR A 21 21.45 17.98 -2.36
N GLY A 22 20.82 18.26 -3.50
CA GLY A 22 21.32 19.22 -4.49
C GLY A 22 22.49 18.74 -5.33
N LYS A 23 22.87 17.46 -5.25
CA LYS A 23 23.89 16.84 -6.09
C LYS A 23 23.26 15.88 -7.10
N GLU A 24 23.92 15.70 -8.23
CA GLU A 24 23.54 14.66 -9.18
C GLU A 24 23.87 13.29 -8.60
N LEU A 25 22.86 12.42 -8.49
CA LEU A 25 23.02 11.08 -7.94
C LEU A 25 23.37 10.08 -9.04
N SER A 26 24.61 9.57 -8.98
CA SER A 26 25.08 8.51 -9.87
C SER A 26 24.23 7.24 -9.72
N TYR A 27 24.12 6.44 -10.79
CA TYR A 27 23.39 5.17 -10.71
C TYR A 27 23.98 4.20 -9.67
N PRO A 28 25.31 3.99 -9.59
CA PRO A 28 25.92 3.14 -8.55
C PRO A 28 25.59 3.59 -7.13
N ASP A 29 25.60 4.89 -6.86
CA ASP A 29 25.27 5.41 -5.52
C ASP A 29 23.78 5.20 -5.22
N ALA A 30 22.89 5.53 -6.16
CA ALA A 30 21.46 5.31 -6.00
C ALA A 30 21.14 3.83 -5.72
N ARG A 31 21.88 2.92 -6.38
CA ARG A 31 21.77 1.49 -6.20
C ARG A 31 22.21 1.05 -4.81
N LYS A 32 23.39 1.46 -4.38
CA LYS A 32 23.92 1.19 -3.04
C LYS A 32 22.94 1.65 -1.95
N LEU A 33 22.44 2.89 -2.04
CA LEU A 33 21.48 3.44 -1.09
C LEU A 33 20.14 2.69 -1.08
N SER A 34 19.72 2.18 -2.23
CA SER A 34 18.52 1.34 -2.35
C SER A 34 18.71 -0.02 -1.67
N ASP A 35 19.89 -0.62 -1.79
CA ASP A 35 20.22 -1.88 -1.10
C ASP A 35 20.31 -1.68 0.43
N GLU A 36 20.88 -0.56 0.87
CA GLU A 36 20.88 -0.18 2.30
C GLU A 36 19.47 0.04 2.86
N LEU A 37 18.58 0.67 2.08
CA LEU A 37 17.16 0.82 2.44
C LEU A 37 16.47 -0.54 2.58
N ARG A 38 16.70 -1.45 1.63
CA ARG A 38 16.16 -2.81 1.65
C ARG A 38 16.60 -3.57 2.91
N GLU A 39 17.88 -3.51 3.27
CA GLU A 39 18.37 -4.17 4.50
C GLU A 39 17.72 -3.58 5.75
N LYS A 40 17.47 -2.28 5.81
CA LYS A 40 16.71 -1.67 6.92
C LYS A 40 15.28 -2.19 6.99
N ILE A 41 14.59 -2.32 5.87
CA ILE A 41 13.23 -2.89 5.80
C ILE A 41 13.24 -4.35 6.26
N LYS A 42 14.21 -5.14 5.77
CA LYS A 42 14.39 -6.55 6.15
C LYS A 42 14.58 -6.71 7.66
N ASN A 43 15.43 -5.89 8.27
CA ASN A 43 15.62 -5.91 9.73
C ASN A 43 14.32 -5.62 10.49
N LEU A 44 13.44 -4.72 9.99
CA LEU A 44 12.15 -4.44 10.61
C LEU A 44 11.18 -5.65 10.53
N ILE A 45 11.22 -6.39 9.42
CA ILE A 45 10.47 -7.63 9.21
C ILE A 45 10.96 -8.72 10.16
N GLU A 46 12.27 -8.94 10.23
CA GLU A 46 12.88 -9.96 11.10
C GLU A 46 12.52 -9.72 12.57
N MET A 47 12.59 -8.47 13.05
CA MET A 47 12.11 -8.09 14.39
C MET A 47 10.62 -8.40 14.64
N GLY A 48 9.81 -8.44 13.58
CA GLY A 48 8.41 -8.86 13.63
C GLY A 48 8.28 -10.35 13.94
N TYR A 49 9.07 -11.19 13.28
CA TYR A 49 9.07 -12.64 13.51
C TYR A 49 9.74 -13.04 14.84
N SER A 50 10.81 -12.37 15.27
CA SER A 50 11.53 -12.72 16.51
C SER A 50 10.72 -12.49 17.80
N LYS A 51 9.74 -11.57 17.80
CA LYS A 51 8.83 -11.39 18.94
C LYS A 51 7.65 -12.37 18.96
N GLY A 52 7.45 -13.14 17.90
CA GLY A 52 6.44 -14.20 17.80
C GLY A 52 6.93 -15.59 18.20
N SER A 53 8.17 -15.73 18.68
CA SER A 53 8.81 -17.02 18.96
C SER A 53 8.87 -17.41 20.44
N GLU A 54 7.87 -17.04 21.25
CA GLU A 54 7.47 -17.94 22.34
C GLU A 54 6.61 -19.03 21.68
N LYS A 55 7.24 -20.20 21.53
CA LYS A 55 6.77 -21.36 20.78
C LYS A 55 5.41 -21.86 21.28
N ASP A 56 4.47 -22.04 20.36
CA ASP A 56 3.44 -23.08 20.49
C ASP A 56 4.05 -24.39 19.92
N PRO A 57 4.27 -25.46 20.70
CA PRO A 57 5.05 -26.63 20.28
C PRO A 57 4.32 -27.64 19.37
N GLU A 58 3.20 -27.29 18.74
CA GLU A 58 2.48 -28.20 17.84
C GLU A 58 2.23 -27.56 16.48
N LEU A 59 3.25 -27.52 15.63
CA LEU A 59 3.03 -27.60 14.18
C LEU A 59 4.30 -28.08 13.44
N SER A 60 4.84 -29.21 13.89
CA SER A 60 5.67 -30.06 13.05
C SER A 60 4.82 -31.23 12.60
N LEU A 61 4.20 -31.16 11.41
CA LEU A 61 3.74 -32.37 10.74
C LEU A 61 3.76 -32.18 9.22
N SER A 62 4.74 -32.87 8.63
CA SER A 62 4.74 -33.51 7.31
C SER A 62 4.33 -32.68 6.10
N ILE A 63 5.36 -32.27 5.36
CA ILE A 63 5.34 -32.33 3.90
C ILE A 63 5.19 -33.82 3.53
N ASP A 64 4.07 -34.18 2.92
CA ASP A 64 4.04 -35.30 1.98
C ASP A 64 3.74 -34.77 0.58
N SER A 65 4.49 -35.31 -0.38
CA SER A 65 4.56 -34.89 -1.77
C SER A 65 3.42 -35.53 -2.62
N PRO A 66 3.23 -35.12 -3.89
CA PRO A 66 1.93 -35.03 -4.54
C PRO A 66 1.46 -36.31 -5.24
N SER A 67 0.22 -36.73 -4.95
CA SER A 67 -0.58 -37.54 -5.87
C SER A 67 -2.06 -37.42 -5.46
N ASP A 68 -2.79 -36.58 -6.20
CA ASP A 68 -4.18 -36.81 -6.66
C ASP A 68 -4.68 -35.52 -7.33
N MET A 69 -3.99 -35.18 -8.40
CA MET A 69 -4.51 -34.34 -9.48
C MET A 69 -5.52 -35.18 -10.27
N GLU A 70 -6.79 -35.17 -9.89
CA GLU A 70 -7.97 -35.19 -10.78
C GLU A 70 -9.26 -35.41 -9.98
N ARG A 71 -9.98 -34.31 -9.70
CA ARG A 71 -11.45 -34.18 -9.83
C ARG A 71 -11.91 -32.86 -9.23
N LEU A 72 -12.15 -31.89 -10.12
CA LEU A 72 -13.28 -30.95 -10.04
C LEU A 72 -13.31 -30.13 -11.34
N GLN A 73 -13.52 -30.83 -12.45
CA GLN A 73 -14.16 -30.22 -13.61
C GLN A 73 -15.64 -30.06 -13.28
N LYS A 74 -16.04 -28.81 -13.01
CA LYS A 74 -17.25 -28.14 -13.49
C LYS A 74 -17.57 -27.00 -12.54
N HIS A 75 -17.30 -25.76 -12.95
CA HIS A 75 -18.11 -24.60 -12.56
C HIS A 75 -17.90 -23.47 -13.58
N ASP A 76 -18.38 -23.68 -14.80
CA ASP A 76 -18.58 -22.61 -15.79
C ASP A 76 -19.73 -21.64 -15.42
N ALA A 77 -20.43 -21.89 -14.31
CA ALA A 77 -21.51 -21.03 -13.83
C ALA A 77 -21.03 -19.75 -13.12
N LEU A 78 -19.80 -19.70 -12.59
CA LEU A 78 -19.33 -18.54 -11.81
C LEU A 78 -18.73 -17.42 -12.68
N LYS A 79 -18.23 -17.75 -13.89
CA LYS A 79 -17.68 -16.78 -14.85
C LYS A 79 -18.75 -15.95 -15.57
N SER A 80 -20.02 -16.38 -15.56
CA SER A 80 -21.14 -15.63 -16.15
C SER A 80 -21.72 -14.58 -15.19
N LEU A 81 -21.56 -14.78 -13.87
CA LEU A 81 -22.02 -13.87 -12.81
C LEU A 81 -21.12 -12.64 -12.62
N LEU A 82 -19.84 -12.74 -13.00
CA LEU A 82 -18.85 -11.66 -12.83
C LEU A 82 -18.60 -10.81 -14.10
N LYS A 83 -19.40 -10.98 -15.16
CA LYS A 83 -19.37 -10.08 -16.31
C LYS A 83 -20.43 -9.00 -16.13
N PRO A 84 -20.06 -7.71 -15.93
CA PRO A 84 -21.06 -6.66 -15.90
C PRO A 84 -21.76 -6.62 -17.25
N LYS A 85 -23.06 -6.95 -17.27
CA LYS A 85 -23.93 -6.75 -18.44
C LYS A 85 -23.84 -5.28 -18.87
N SER A 86 -24.02 -4.98 -20.17
CA SER A 86 -23.90 -3.61 -20.72
C SER A 86 -24.74 -2.57 -19.95
N THR A 87 -25.86 -2.99 -19.37
CA THR A 87 -26.72 -2.20 -18.47
C THR A 87 -26.05 -1.79 -17.17
N GLY A 88 -25.30 -2.69 -16.52
CA GLY A 88 -24.55 -2.37 -15.29
C GLY A 88 -23.46 -1.33 -15.54
N LYS A 89 -22.77 -1.44 -16.69
CA LYS A 89 -21.75 -0.45 -17.10
C LYS A 89 -22.36 0.94 -17.36
N LYS A 90 -23.59 1.01 -17.88
CA LYS A 90 -24.32 2.28 -18.06
C LYS A 90 -24.76 2.89 -16.72
N ILE A 91 -25.25 2.09 -15.78
CA ILE A 91 -25.63 2.55 -14.44
C ILE A 91 -24.40 3.07 -13.68
N LEU A 92 -23.29 2.34 -13.71
CA LEU A 92 -22.02 2.76 -13.11
C LEU A 92 -21.51 4.07 -13.71
N LYS A 93 -21.60 4.24 -15.04
CA LYS A 93 -21.23 5.49 -15.69
C LYS A 93 -22.14 6.65 -15.28
N LEU A 94 -23.45 6.41 -15.18
CA LEU A 94 -24.40 7.44 -14.73
C LEU A 94 -24.10 7.87 -13.30
N ILE A 95 -23.81 6.93 -12.40
CA ILE A 95 -23.40 7.25 -11.02
C ILE A 95 -22.11 8.08 -11.02
N ASP A 96 -21.11 7.71 -11.83
CA ASP A 96 -19.86 8.44 -11.97
C ASP A 96 -20.09 9.88 -12.50
N ASP A 97 -20.84 10.03 -13.60
CA ASP A 97 -21.18 11.33 -14.20
C ASP A 97 -21.96 12.22 -13.21
N THR A 98 -22.89 11.64 -12.45
CA THR A 98 -23.68 12.37 -11.43
C THR A 98 -22.81 12.79 -10.25
N TRP A 99 -21.91 11.91 -9.83
CA TRP A 99 -20.91 12.19 -8.79
C TRP A 99 -19.99 13.35 -9.19
N TYR A 100 -19.51 13.34 -10.43
CA TYR A 100 -18.69 14.42 -10.98
C TYR A 100 -19.43 15.75 -11.07
N GLY A 101 -20.67 15.74 -11.55
CA GLY A 101 -21.51 16.93 -11.59
C GLY A 101 -21.74 17.52 -10.19
N PHE A 102 -21.96 16.66 -9.20
CA PHE A 102 -22.11 17.07 -7.81
C PHE A 102 -20.81 17.65 -7.22
N LEU A 103 -19.66 17.01 -7.42
CA LEU A 103 -18.36 17.55 -6.97
C LEU A 103 -18.04 18.90 -7.63
N ARG A 104 -18.36 19.07 -8.92
CA ARG A 104 -18.23 20.36 -9.62
C ARG A 104 -19.17 21.41 -9.07
N ALA A 105 -20.39 21.05 -8.72
CA ALA A 105 -21.32 21.96 -8.06
C ALA A 105 -20.76 22.41 -6.69
N LEU A 106 -20.20 21.50 -5.90
CA LEU A 106 -19.54 21.85 -4.64
C LEU A 106 -18.30 22.74 -4.83
N GLU A 107 -17.61 22.64 -5.97
CA GLU A 107 -16.47 23.50 -6.33
C GLU A 107 -16.89 24.96 -6.52
N VAL A 108 -18.06 25.18 -7.12
CA VAL A 108 -18.64 26.54 -7.28
C VAL A 108 -18.94 27.19 -5.93
N PHE A 109 -19.21 26.40 -4.90
CA PHE A 109 -19.52 26.88 -3.54
C PHE A 109 -18.32 26.83 -2.58
N ASP A 110 -17.11 26.48 -3.05
CA ASP A 110 -15.92 26.27 -2.21
C ASP A 110 -16.12 25.22 -1.07
N LEU A 111 -17.12 24.36 -1.23
CA LEU A 111 -17.46 23.28 -0.28
C LEU A 111 -16.86 21.94 -0.68
N ARG A 112 -16.22 21.87 -1.84
CA ARG A 112 -15.67 20.63 -2.41
C ARG A 112 -14.67 19.98 -1.46
N THR A 113 -13.70 20.74 -0.97
CA THR A 113 -12.62 20.23 -0.10
C THR A 113 -13.20 19.69 1.21
N HIS A 114 -14.03 20.48 1.90
CA HIS A 114 -14.69 20.09 3.16
C HIS A 114 -15.55 18.82 3.01
N PHE A 115 -16.28 18.70 1.90
CA PHE A 115 -17.10 17.53 1.61
C PHE A 115 -16.26 16.30 1.27
N GLN A 116 -15.20 16.46 0.48
CA GLN A 116 -14.26 15.39 0.17
C GLN A 116 -13.56 14.89 1.43
N ASP A 117 -13.13 15.78 2.33
CA ASP A 117 -12.55 15.44 3.62
C ASP A 117 -13.54 14.67 4.50
N ALA A 118 -14.80 15.11 4.56
CA ALA A 118 -15.85 14.43 5.32
C ALA A 118 -16.11 13.01 4.80
N ILE A 119 -16.17 12.82 3.47
CA ILE A 119 -16.35 11.51 2.86
C ILE A 119 -15.11 10.64 3.01
N GLN A 120 -13.94 11.21 2.89
CA GLN A 120 -12.69 10.49 3.12
C GLN A 120 -12.63 10.00 4.58
N MET A 121 -13.00 10.86 5.54
CA MET A 121 -13.03 10.48 6.95
C MET A 121 -14.06 9.38 7.20
N PHE A 122 -15.25 9.48 6.62
CA PHE A 122 -16.30 8.45 6.77
C PHE A 122 -15.91 7.12 6.09
N SER A 123 -15.55 7.17 4.81
CA SER A 123 -15.18 5.98 4.03
C SER A 123 -13.88 5.36 4.51
N GLY A 124 -12.89 6.16 4.91
CA GLY A 124 -11.63 5.71 5.50
C GLY A 124 -11.85 4.99 6.83
N ASN A 125 -12.74 5.50 7.69
CA ASN A 125 -13.13 4.81 8.92
C ASN A 125 -13.86 3.50 8.65
N LEU A 126 -14.78 3.47 7.68
CA LEU A 126 -15.46 2.24 7.28
C LEU A 126 -14.48 1.19 6.74
N VAL A 127 -13.55 1.61 5.89
CA VAL A 127 -12.50 0.75 5.31
C VAL A 127 -11.58 0.23 6.40
N HIS A 128 -11.20 1.06 7.37
CA HIS A 128 -10.44 0.59 8.52
C HIS A 128 -11.22 -0.40 9.36
N GLN A 129 -12.48 -0.13 9.69
CA GLN A 129 -13.32 -1.06 10.46
C GLN A 129 -13.41 -2.42 9.76
N LEU A 130 -13.65 -2.42 8.45
CA LEU A 130 -13.66 -3.64 7.63
C LEU A 130 -12.28 -4.32 7.61
N CYS A 131 -11.22 -3.56 7.36
CA CYS A 131 -9.86 -4.08 7.29
C CYS A 131 -9.42 -4.66 8.62
N ASN A 132 -9.65 -3.98 9.73
CA ASN A 132 -9.31 -4.45 11.08
C ASN A 132 -10.17 -5.63 11.52
N THR A 133 -11.41 -5.74 11.02
CA THR A 133 -12.27 -6.91 11.28
C THR A 133 -11.78 -8.14 10.51
N LEU A 134 -11.41 -7.97 9.24
CA LEU A 134 -10.95 -9.06 8.38
C LEU A 134 -9.50 -9.46 8.70
N ILE A 135 -8.63 -8.47 8.85
CA ILE A 135 -7.19 -8.59 9.03
C ILE A 135 -6.77 -7.66 10.17
N PRO A 136 -6.97 -8.07 11.44
CA PRO A 136 -6.50 -7.28 12.57
C PRO A 136 -4.99 -7.06 12.46
N TYR A 137 -4.55 -5.80 12.52
CA TYR A 137 -3.14 -5.43 12.48
C TYR A 137 -2.77 -4.50 13.64
N LYS A 138 -1.48 -4.48 14.00
CA LYS A 138 -0.93 -3.57 15.02
C LYS A 138 0.19 -2.74 14.44
N THR A 139 0.05 -1.42 14.55
CA THR A 139 1.12 -0.46 14.20
C THR A 139 2.05 -0.25 15.38
N ILE A 140 3.36 -0.33 15.13
CA ILE A 140 4.43 -0.16 16.12
C ILE A 140 5.28 1.05 15.73
N ASP A 141 5.67 1.86 16.73
CA ASP A 141 6.56 3.03 16.60
C ASP A 141 6.04 4.18 15.72
N PHE A 142 4.74 4.23 15.43
CA PHE A 142 4.11 5.32 14.64
C PHE A 142 4.46 6.71 15.18
N ASP A 143 4.10 6.99 16.43
CA ASP A 143 4.29 8.31 17.07
C ASP A 143 5.76 8.70 17.24
N LYS A 144 6.68 7.72 17.10
CA LYS A 144 8.11 7.93 17.27
C LYS A 144 8.78 8.44 15.99
N TYR A 145 8.27 8.03 14.82
CA TYR A 145 8.99 8.21 13.56
C TYR A 145 8.16 8.81 12.44
N ILE A 146 6.82 8.72 12.47
CA ILE A 146 5.98 9.44 11.51
C ILE A 146 5.96 10.93 11.90
N PRO A 147 6.39 11.84 11.01
CA PRO A 147 6.48 13.24 11.33
C PRO A 147 5.08 13.89 11.38
N LYS A 148 4.88 14.79 12.35
CA LYS A 148 3.61 15.51 12.49
C LYS A 148 3.39 16.55 11.38
N GLU A 149 4.47 17.04 10.77
CA GLU A 149 4.54 18.08 9.73
C GLU A 149 5.70 17.76 8.77
N GLY A 150 5.75 18.37 7.59
CA GLY A 150 6.83 18.17 6.61
C GLY A 150 6.76 16.85 5.84
N GLY A 151 7.18 16.85 4.57
CA GLY A 151 7.06 15.70 3.67
C GLY A 151 7.95 14.51 4.05
N ALA A 152 7.51 13.29 3.73
CA ALA A 152 8.34 12.10 3.87
C ALA A 152 7.92 11.00 2.88
N VAL A 153 8.90 10.22 2.43
CA VAL A 153 8.65 9.02 1.63
C VAL A 153 8.45 7.84 2.56
N ILE A 154 7.28 7.20 2.53
CA ILE A 154 7.00 5.97 3.26
C ILE A 154 7.38 4.79 2.35
N ALA A 155 8.31 3.96 2.82
CA ALA A 155 8.88 2.85 2.05
C ALA A 155 8.59 1.49 2.72
N PRO A 156 7.38 0.93 2.53
CA PRO A 156 7.03 -0.38 3.06
C PRO A 156 7.57 -1.54 2.22
N SER A 157 7.75 -2.69 2.88
CA SER A 157 7.81 -3.99 2.21
C SER A 157 6.49 -4.34 1.54
N HIS A 158 6.52 -5.13 0.47
CA HIS A 158 5.32 -5.55 -0.26
C HIS A 158 5.14 -7.07 -0.26
N ASN A 159 4.48 -7.63 0.76
CA ASN A 159 4.23 -9.06 0.93
C ASN A 159 2.84 -9.51 0.46
N SER A 160 1.88 -8.58 0.40
CA SER A 160 0.52 -8.83 -0.08
C SER A 160 -0.07 -7.59 -0.75
N GLU A 161 -1.05 -7.78 -1.65
CA GLU A 161 -1.87 -6.69 -2.17
C GLU A 161 -2.63 -5.95 -1.05
N TRP A 162 -2.89 -6.62 0.08
CA TRP A 162 -3.54 -6.02 1.24
C TRP A 162 -2.66 -5.00 1.96
N ASP A 163 -1.35 -5.02 1.75
CA ASP A 163 -0.42 -4.07 2.36
C ASP A 163 -0.76 -2.62 1.98
N VAL A 164 -1.30 -2.40 0.78
CA VAL A 164 -1.72 -1.07 0.28
C VAL A 164 -2.86 -0.49 1.11
N ILE A 165 -3.80 -1.34 1.53
CA ILE A 165 -4.93 -0.94 2.37
C ILE A 165 -4.49 -0.82 3.84
N ILE A 166 -3.65 -1.76 4.29
CA ILE A 166 -3.15 -1.80 5.67
C ILE A 166 -2.28 -0.57 5.94
N ILE A 167 -1.35 -0.20 5.05
CA ILE A 167 -0.52 1.00 5.25
C ILE A 167 -1.35 2.28 5.22
N ALA A 168 -2.30 2.40 4.29
CA ALA A 168 -3.20 3.56 4.22
C ALA A 168 -3.95 3.75 5.54
N THR A 169 -4.58 2.68 6.04
CA THR A 169 -5.35 2.75 7.28
C THR A 169 -4.44 2.90 8.50
N ALA A 170 -3.27 2.27 8.53
CA ALA A 170 -2.31 2.40 9.64
C ALA A 170 -1.81 3.84 9.80
N ILE A 171 -1.67 4.59 8.71
CA ILE A 171 -1.24 6.00 8.74
C ILE A 171 -2.41 6.95 9.01
N THR A 172 -3.61 6.69 8.46
CA THR A 172 -4.72 7.67 8.47
C THR A 172 -5.69 7.59 9.67
N GLN A 173 -5.64 6.53 10.47
CA GLN A 173 -6.68 6.22 11.47
C GLN A 173 -6.59 6.95 12.81
N LYS A 174 -5.39 7.30 13.22
CA LYS A 174 -5.19 8.24 14.31
C LYS A 174 -5.08 9.59 13.63
N PRO A 175 -5.64 10.69 14.15
CA PRO A 175 -5.42 11.97 13.49
C PRO A 175 -3.91 12.18 13.38
N LYS A 176 -3.36 12.04 12.16
CA LYS A 176 -2.25 12.80 11.57
C LYS A 176 -1.73 12.20 10.27
N ARG A 177 -1.74 13.08 9.26
CA ARG A 177 -1.14 13.01 7.92
C ARG A 177 -1.94 12.25 6.86
N ILE A 178 -2.03 12.88 5.70
CA ILE A 178 -2.55 12.28 4.47
C ILE A 178 -1.43 11.47 3.83
N LEU A 179 -1.72 10.23 3.44
CA LEU A 179 -0.80 9.35 2.71
C LEU A 179 -1.23 9.24 1.26
N TYR A 180 -0.40 9.74 0.35
CA TYR A 180 -0.57 9.57 -1.09
C TYR A 180 0.13 8.30 -1.56
N GLN A 181 -0.51 7.50 -2.40
CA GLN A 181 0.05 6.21 -2.82
C GLN A 181 0.16 6.07 -4.33
N MET A 182 1.33 5.66 -4.80
CA MET A 182 1.50 5.26 -6.20
C MET A 182 0.81 3.91 -6.45
N SER A 183 -0.22 3.90 -7.29
CA SER A 183 -1.02 2.70 -7.57
C SER A 183 -1.00 2.32 -9.04
N LYS A 184 -1.04 1.02 -9.34
CA LYS A 184 -1.03 0.52 -10.73
C LYS A 184 -2.19 1.13 -11.51
N GLN A 185 -1.91 1.76 -12.66
CA GLN A 185 -2.93 2.43 -13.47
C GLN A 185 -4.15 1.56 -13.82
N SER A 186 -3.98 0.24 -13.94
CA SER A 186 -5.09 -0.69 -14.21
C SER A 186 -6.14 -0.73 -13.11
N LEU A 187 -5.79 -0.40 -11.86
CA LEU A 187 -6.74 -0.36 -10.73
C LEU A 187 -7.78 0.76 -10.91
N PHE A 188 -7.39 1.87 -11.55
CA PHE A 188 -8.29 2.99 -11.87
C PHE A 188 -9.31 2.66 -12.97
N ARG A 189 -9.18 1.51 -13.64
CA ARG A 189 -10.15 1.06 -14.66
C ARG A 189 -11.34 0.29 -14.06
N VAL A 190 -11.25 -0.12 -12.80
CA VAL A 190 -12.33 -0.83 -12.09
C VAL A 190 -13.14 0.22 -11.31
N PRO A 191 -14.39 0.53 -11.67
CA PRO A 191 -15.10 1.71 -11.16
C PRO A 191 -15.19 1.82 -9.64
N ILE A 192 -15.40 0.71 -8.93
CA ILE A 192 -15.48 0.69 -7.46
C ILE A 192 -14.10 0.94 -6.83
N VAL A 193 -13.06 0.30 -7.37
CA VAL A 193 -11.68 0.51 -6.93
C VAL A 193 -11.24 1.93 -7.27
N ASN A 194 -11.63 2.45 -8.43
CA ASN A 194 -11.36 3.81 -8.91
C ASN A 194 -11.96 4.88 -7.99
N ALA A 195 -13.22 4.71 -7.58
CA ALA A 195 -13.86 5.60 -6.61
C ALA A 195 -13.15 5.56 -5.24
N TRP A 196 -12.69 4.38 -4.82
CA TRP A 196 -11.96 4.22 -3.58
C TRP A 196 -10.54 4.83 -3.63
N VAL A 197 -9.70 4.45 -4.60
CA VAL A 197 -8.32 4.95 -4.74
C VAL A 197 -8.28 6.47 -4.92
N ARG A 198 -9.23 7.06 -5.66
CA ARG A 198 -9.32 8.51 -5.84
C ARG A 198 -9.72 9.25 -4.55
N ASN A 199 -10.54 8.62 -3.71
CA ASN A 199 -10.90 9.17 -2.40
C ASN A 199 -9.82 8.93 -1.32
N HIS A 200 -8.81 8.10 -1.59
CA HIS A 200 -7.73 7.75 -0.66
C HIS A 200 -6.34 8.16 -1.20
N HIS A 201 -6.29 9.26 -1.96
CA HIS A 201 -5.05 9.92 -2.39
C HIS A 201 -4.09 9.03 -3.20
N ALA A 202 -4.61 8.01 -3.88
CA ALA A 202 -3.82 7.21 -4.79
C ALA A 202 -3.82 7.80 -6.20
N PHE A 203 -2.64 7.87 -6.80
CA PHE A 203 -2.43 8.40 -8.15
C PHE A 203 -1.81 7.33 -9.07
N PRO A 204 -2.11 7.37 -10.38
CA PRO A 204 -1.76 6.29 -11.29
C PRO A 204 -0.27 6.29 -11.63
N LEU A 205 0.34 5.10 -11.57
CA LEU A 205 1.68 4.81 -12.05
C LEU A 205 1.62 3.83 -13.23
N LYS A 206 2.25 4.22 -14.36
CA LYS A 206 2.52 3.33 -15.49
C LYS A 206 3.75 2.47 -15.16
N ARG A 207 3.51 1.17 -14.93
CA ARG A 207 4.60 0.20 -14.68
C ARG A 207 5.21 -0.26 -16.00
N GLY A 208 6.53 -0.44 -16.02
CA GLY A 208 7.28 -0.89 -17.21
C GLY A 208 7.79 0.24 -18.11
N GLU A 209 7.45 1.49 -17.79
CA GLU A 209 7.90 2.70 -18.48
C GLU A 209 8.45 3.69 -17.45
N HIS A 210 9.27 4.63 -17.90
CA HIS A 210 9.73 5.74 -17.06
C HIS A 210 8.62 6.80 -16.98
N ASP A 211 7.77 6.70 -15.96
CA ASP A 211 6.62 7.59 -15.77
C ASP A 211 7.03 8.90 -15.09
N VAL A 212 7.54 9.84 -15.91
CA VAL A 212 8.02 11.15 -15.46
C VAL A 212 6.91 11.97 -14.79
N GLU A 213 5.68 11.92 -15.31
CA GLU A 213 4.54 12.66 -14.76
C GLU A 213 4.23 12.20 -13.34
N CYS A 214 4.17 10.88 -13.13
CA CYS A 214 3.96 10.29 -11.80
C CYS A 214 5.10 10.67 -10.84
N TYR A 215 6.34 10.70 -11.31
CA TYR A 215 7.50 11.08 -10.50
C TYR A 215 7.43 12.55 -10.06
N LEU A 216 7.17 13.46 -11.01
CA LEU A 216 7.07 14.90 -10.72
C LEU A 216 5.92 15.19 -9.76
N HIS A 217 4.76 14.57 -9.97
CA HIS A 217 3.62 14.75 -9.07
C HIS A 217 3.93 14.27 -7.64
N ALA A 218 4.61 13.14 -7.50
CA ALA A 218 5.05 12.66 -6.20
C ALA A 218 6.02 13.63 -5.51
N ARG A 219 6.92 14.25 -6.28
CA ARG A 219 7.84 15.26 -5.76
C ARG A 219 7.09 16.50 -5.28
N GLU A 220 6.14 17.01 -6.05
CA GLU A 220 5.29 18.14 -5.68
C GLU A 220 4.51 17.87 -4.38
N LEU A 221 3.97 16.66 -4.21
CA LEU A 221 3.28 16.27 -2.98
C LEU A 221 4.22 16.28 -1.76
N LEU A 222 5.45 15.79 -1.92
CA LEU A 222 6.45 15.82 -0.86
C LEU A 222 6.87 17.25 -0.49
N GLU A 223 7.07 18.11 -1.50
CA GLU A 223 7.36 19.54 -1.33
C GLU A 223 6.18 20.28 -0.66
N ALA A 224 4.94 19.88 -0.94
CA ALA A 224 3.73 20.35 -0.28
C ALA A 224 3.49 19.71 1.11
N GLU A 225 4.56 19.21 1.73
CA GLU A 225 4.56 18.61 3.06
C GLU A 225 3.61 17.41 3.22
N GLN A 226 3.38 16.63 2.16
CA GLN A 226 2.57 15.41 2.22
C GLN A 226 3.43 14.15 2.39
N LEU A 227 2.81 13.06 2.85
CA LEU A 227 3.46 11.75 2.86
C LEU A 227 3.20 11.04 1.53
N VAL A 228 4.23 10.48 0.93
CA VAL A 228 4.10 9.68 -0.30
C VAL A 228 4.60 8.26 -0.05
N CYS A 229 3.76 7.27 -0.31
CA CYS A 229 4.09 5.86 -0.22
C CYS A 229 4.59 5.35 -1.57
N THR A 230 5.76 4.73 -1.56
CA THR A 230 6.31 3.99 -2.70
C THR A 230 6.93 2.68 -2.21
N TYR A 231 6.60 1.58 -2.89
CA TYR A 231 7.14 0.28 -2.57
C TYR A 231 8.48 0.12 -3.31
N PRO A 232 9.62 0.04 -2.61
CA PRO A 232 10.93 -0.03 -3.27
C PRO A 232 11.03 -1.21 -4.25
N GLU A 233 10.33 -2.30 -3.96
CA GLU A 233 10.31 -3.55 -4.74
C GLU A 233 9.47 -3.45 -6.03
N GLY A 234 8.58 -2.45 -6.14
CA GLY A 234 7.70 -2.23 -7.30
C GLY A 234 6.62 -3.29 -7.56
N THR A 235 6.69 -4.43 -6.87
CA THR A 235 5.78 -5.57 -7.02
C THR A 235 5.72 -6.39 -5.73
N THR A 236 4.67 -7.18 -5.58
CA THR A 236 4.44 -8.04 -4.42
C THR A 236 5.44 -9.21 -4.41
N ASN A 237 5.99 -9.50 -3.24
CA ASN A 237 6.91 -10.59 -2.96
C ASN A 237 6.22 -11.96 -3.09
N PRO A 238 6.99 -13.02 -3.38
CA PRO A 238 6.44 -14.37 -3.50
C PRO A 238 5.96 -14.99 -2.18
N GLY A 239 6.20 -14.36 -1.01
CA GLY A 239 5.56 -14.74 0.26
C GLY A 239 6.37 -15.67 1.16
N ASN A 240 7.70 -15.57 1.18
CA ASN A 240 8.62 -16.39 1.99
C ASN A 240 9.53 -15.56 2.92
N GLY A 241 9.13 -14.30 3.21
CA GLY A 241 9.94 -13.36 3.99
C GLY A 241 11.14 -12.78 3.25
N GLN A 242 11.36 -13.14 1.98
CA GLN A 242 12.40 -12.53 1.16
C GLN A 242 11.88 -11.27 0.47
N LEU A 243 12.65 -10.19 0.59
CA LEU A 243 12.44 -8.98 -0.19
C LEU A 243 13.02 -9.16 -1.59
N LEU A 244 12.35 -8.60 -2.59
CA LEU A 244 12.88 -8.45 -3.93
C LEU A 244 13.96 -7.36 -4.00
N GLU A 245 14.67 -7.36 -5.12
CA GLU A 245 15.60 -6.30 -5.45
C GLU A 245 14.86 -4.96 -5.60
N GLY A 246 15.34 -3.92 -4.92
CA GLY A 246 14.70 -2.61 -4.93
C GLY A 246 15.05 -1.78 -6.17
N HIS A 247 14.07 -1.03 -6.67
CA HIS A 247 14.28 0.04 -7.63
C HIS A 247 14.84 1.29 -6.95
N THR A 248 15.65 2.07 -7.68
CA THR A 248 16.28 3.29 -7.15
C THR A 248 15.36 4.50 -7.05
N GLY A 249 14.14 4.42 -7.60
CA GLY A 249 13.20 5.53 -7.68
C GLY A 249 12.80 6.11 -6.31
N CYS A 250 12.69 5.26 -5.28
CA CYS A 250 12.38 5.69 -3.92
C CYS A 250 13.47 6.61 -3.34
N VAL A 251 14.74 6.22 -3.49
CA VAL A 251 15.91 6.99 -3.03
C VAL A 251 16.07 8.28 -3.82
N ARG A 252 15.94 8.21 -5.15
CA ARG A 252 16.00 9.39 -6.02
C ARG A 252 14.94 10.41 -5.65
N LEU A 253 13.69 9.96 -5.48
CA LEU A 253 12.58 10.84 -5.11
C LEU A 253 12.82 11.55 -3.78
N ALA A 254 13.32 10.84 -2.76
CA ALA A 254 13.60 11.43 -1.45
C ALA A 254 14.77 12.44 -1.50
N ILE A 255 15.80 12.17 -2.28
CA ILE A 255 16.94 13.09 -2.48
C ILE A 255 16.51 14.34 -3.23
N ASP A 256 15.76 14.19 -4.32
CA ASP A 256 15.28 15.31 -5.13
C ASP A 256 14.33 16.22 -4.34
N ALA A 257 13.40 15.64 -3.58
CA ALA A 257 12.48 16.38 -2.72
C ALA A 257 13.12 16.85 -1.39
N LYS A 258 14.36 16.43 -1.09
CA LYS A 258 15.08 16.75 0.17
C LYS A 258 14.32 16.34 1.43
N VAL A 259 13.64 15.20 1.38
CA VAL A 259 12.84 14.64 2.48
C VAL A 259 13.44 13.33 2.98
N PRO A 260 13.09 12.87 4.21
CA PRO A 260 13.52 11.55 4.67
C PRO A 260 12.73 10.42 4.02
N ILE A 261 13.34 9.24 4.01
CA ILE A 261 12.64 7.96 3.82
C ILE A 261 12.33 7.34 5.19
N ILE A 262 11.11 6.89 5.38
CA ILE A 262 10.67 6.12 6.55
C ILE A 262 10.46 4.66 6.10
N PRO A 263 11.40 3.75 6.39
CA PRO A 263 11.24 2.34 6.06
C PRO A 263 10.13 1.71 6.92
N VAL A 264 9.35 0.81 6.35
CA VAL A 264 8.27 0.11 7.07
C VAL A 264 8.37 -1.40 6.81
N GLY A 265 8.43 -2.18 7.88
CA GLY A 265 8.34 -3.64 7.81
C GLY A 265 6.91 -4.09 8.06
N ILE A 266 6.33 -4.85 7.14
CA ILE A 266 5.01 -5.47 7.28
C ILE A 266 5.20 -6.98 7.37
N THR A 267 4.58 -7.63 8.36
CA THR A 267 4.64 -9.10 8.53
C THR A 267 3.25 -9.68 8.70
N GLY A 268 3.06 -10.92 8.27
CA GLY A 268 1.85 -11.71 8.50
C GLY A 268 0.79 -11.60 7.39
N THR A 269 0.89 -10.60 6.51
CA THR A 269 -0.05 -10.43 5.39
C THR A 269 0.15 -11.49 4.31
N GLU A 270 1.38 -11.97 4.13
CA GLU A 270 1.74 -13.09 3.28
C GLU A 270 1.01 -14.40 3.64
N ASN A 271 0.69 -14.60 4.93
CA ASN A 271 -0.01 -15.80 5.39
C ASN A 271 -1.51 -15.72 5.15
N ILE A 272 -2.06 -14.51 5.04
CA ILE A 272 -3.50 -14.25 4.91
C ILE A 272 -3.91 -14.15 3.44
N TYR A 273 -3.12 -13.45 2.63
CA TYR A 273 -3.40 -13.28 1.21
C TYR A 273 -2.10 -13.26 0.41
N PRO A 274 -1.48 -14.43 0.19
CA PRO A 274 -0.25 -14.52 -0.59
C PRO A 274 -0.48 -14.11 -2.04
N LYS A 275 0.61 -13.82 -2.73
CA LYS A 275 0.58 -13.51 -4.16
C LYS A 275 -0.14 -14.62 -4.94
N HIS A 276 -1.08 -14.23 -5.81
CA HIS A 276 -1.95 -15.13 -6.58
C HIS A 276 -3.05 -15.89 -5.80
N ALA A 277 -3.25 -15.58 -4.50
CA ALA A 277 -4.42 -16.07 -3.77
C ALA A 277 -5.72 -15.65 -4.46
N LYS A 278 -6.72 -16.54 -4.42
CA LYS A 278 -8.08 -16.26 -4.93
C LYS A 278 -9.07 -15.90 -3.82
N MET A 279 -8.76 -16.28 -2.58
CA MET A 279 -9.56 -16.00 -1.37
C MET A 279 -8.64 -15.76 -0.17
N LEU A 280 -9.19 -15.16 0.91
CA LEU A 280 -8.49 -14.97 2.18
C LEU A 280 -8.29 -16.31 2.90
N ASN A 281 -7.07 -16.51 3.41
CA ASN A 281 -6.73 -17.62 4.30
C ASN A 281 -6.87 -17.13 5.74
N PHE A 282 -7.68 -17.82 6.54
CA PHE A 282 -7.94 -17.49 7.95
C PHE A 282 -7.41 -18.56 8.90
#